data_AF-A0A0C9TL85-F1
#
_entry.id   AF-A0A0C9TL85-F1
#
_cell.length_a   1.000
_cell.length_b   1.000
_cell.length_c   1.000
_cell.angle_alpha   90.00
_cell.angle_beta   90.00
_cell.angle_gamma   90.00
#
_symmetry.space_group_name_H-M   'P 1'
#
loop_
_entity.id
_entity.type
_entity.pdbx_description
1 polymer ?
#
loop_
_entity_poly.entity_id
_entity_poly.type
_entity_poly.pdbx_seq_one_letter_code
_entity_poly.pdbx_strand_id
1 'polypeptide(L)'
;RILWMKVWHSNRNPQLILSYYLSTVEEFGFAPLVTQSDPGSENFGIANAQTMLRQMHDPALAGFIQHCWMRTKKNVMPEIAWSQLRRRFSPGFESLLEEGVQGSLFDIDNTLQQ
;
A
#
# COMPACT_ATOMS: atom_id res chain seq x y z
N ARG A 1 13.17 3.33 -0.87
CA ARG A 1 13.14 2.06 -0.09
C ARG A 1 11.68 1.62 -0.01
N ILE A 2 11.40 0.33 -0.17
CA ILE A 2 10.05 -0.24 0.06
C ILE A 2 9.92 -0.50 1.56
N LEU A 3 8.85 -0.02 2.20
CA LEU A 3 8.61 -0.20 3.63
C LEU A 3 7.87 -1.51 3.93
N TRP A 4 6.91 -1.86 3.07
CA TRP A 4 6.15 -3.10 3.17
C TRP A 4 5.75 -3.60 1.78
N MET A 5 5.56 -4.91 1.67
CA MET A 5 4.95 -5.57 0.52
C MET A 5 4.18 -6.79 1.05
N LYS A 6 2.89 -6.84 0.77
CA LYS A 6 2.00 -7.93 1.20
C LYS A 6 1.32 -8.51 -0.02
N VAL A 7 1.38 -9.83 -0.16
CA VAL A 7 0.70 -10.54 -1.24
C VAL A 7 -0.73 -10.80 -0.80
N TRP A 8 -1.68 -10.42 -1.65
CA TRP A 8 -3.10 -10.61 -1.41
C TRP A 8 -3.82 -10.85 -2.74
N HIS A 9 -4.96 -11.53 -2.69
CA HIS A 9 -5.72 -11.89 -3.89
C HIS A 9 -6.46 -10.70 -4.54
N SER A 10 -6.63 -9.57 -3.82
CA SER A 10 -7.27 -8.35 -4.33
C SER A 10 -6.83 -7.09 -3.59
N ASN A 11 -6.55 -6.01 -4.32
CA ASN A 11 -6.32 -4.69 -3.73
C ASN A 11 -7.63 -3.89 -3.52
N ARG A 12 -8.80 -4.46 -3.82
CA ARG A 12 -10.10 -3.80 -3.67
C ARG A 12 -10.63 -3.86 -2.23
N ASN A 13 -9.74 -3.69 -1.25
CA ASN A 13 -10.08 -3.61 0.16
C ASN A 13 -9.36 -2.39 0.78
N PRO A 14 -10.01 -1.21 0.83
CA PRO A 14 -9.40 0.00 1.38
C PRO A 14 -9.05 -0.13 2.87
N GLN A 15 -9.77 -0.96 3.63
CA GLN A 15 -9.47 -1.19 5.05
C GLN A 15 -8.18 -1.98 5.22
N LEU A 16 -7.94 -2.97 4.36
CA LEU A 16 -6.70 -3.75 4.35
C LEU A 16 -5.48 -2.89 4.00
N ILE A 17 -5.59 -2.02 3.00
CA ILE A 17 -4.50 -1.13 2.61
C ILE A 17 -4.23 -0.09 3.71
N LEU A 18 -5.28 0.44 4.33
CA LEU A 18 -5.16 1.31 5.50
C LEU A 18 -4.49 0.61 6.68
N SER A 19 -4.82 -0.65 6.97
CA SER A 19 -4.21 -1.37 8.09
C SER A 19 -2.71 -1.55 7.89
N TYR A 20 -2.26 -1.88 6.67
CA TYR A 20 -0.83 -1.95 6.34
C TYR A 20 -0.12 -0.61 6.55
N TYR A 21 -0.77 0.50 6.16
CA TYR A 21 -0.23 1.83 6.39
C TYR A 21 -0.07 2.15 7.89
N LEU A 22 -1.11 1.91 8.69
CA LEU A 22 -1.11 2.19 10.13
C LEU A 22 -0.09 1.32 10.88
N SER A 23 -0.03 0.02 10.57
CA SER A 23 0.97 -0.89 11.13
C SER A 23 2.39 -0.43 10.81
N THR A 24 2.63 0.12 9.62
CA THR A 24 3.94 0.67 9.26
C THR A 24 4.27 1.91 10.10
N VAL A 25 3.32 2.84 10.26
CA VAL A 25 3.55 4.04 11.10
C VAL A 25 3.85 3.65 12.54
N GLU A 26 3.12 2.66 13.08
CA GLU A 26 3.33 2.13 14.42
C GLU A 26 4.69 1.44 14.56
N GLU A 27 5.04 0.54 13.64
CA GLU A 27 6.31 -0.20 13.64
C GLU A 27 7.53 0.73 13.59
N PHE A 28 7.49 1.75 12.74
CA PHE A 28 8.60 2.67 12.57
C PHE A 28 8.60 3.82 13.58
N GLY A 29 7.48 4.06 14.28
CA GLY A 29 7.33 5.16 15.24
C GLY A 29 7.30 6.55 14.61
N PHE A 30 7.18 6.66 13.28
CA PHE A 30 7.08 7.93 12.58
C PHE A 30 6.08 7.87 11.43
N ALA A 31 5.37 8.97 11.20
CA ALA A 31 4.50 9.18 10.06
C ALA A 31 5.17 10.09 9.02
N PRO A 32 4.91 9.89 7.71
CA PRO A 32 5.36 10.84 6.70
C PRO A 32 4.73 12.23 6.92
N LEU A 33 5.30 13.27 6.31
CA LEU A 33 4.69 14.60 6.30
C LEU A 33 3.51 14.66 5.33
N VAL A 34 3.69 14.07 4.14
CA VAL A 34 2.70 13.99 3.07
C VAL A 34 2.71 12.59 2.48
N THR A 35 1.55 12.09 2.10
CA THR A 35 1.42 10.85 1.32
C THR A 35 1.03 11.17 -0.11
N GLN A 36 1.29 10.26 -1.03
CA GLN A 36 1.03 10.45 -2.45
C GLN A 36 0.63 9.13 -3.09
N SER A 37 -0.44 9.14 -3.88
CA SER A 37 -0.86 7.98 -4.68
C SER A 37 -1.55 8.41 -5.97
N ASP A 38 -1.80 7.45 -6.85
CA ASP A 38 -2.71 7.62 -7.97
C ASP A 38 -4.18 7.75 -7.49
N PRO A 39 -5.09 8.24 -8.35
CA PRO A 39 -6.49 8.45 -8.00
C PRO A 39 -7.22 7.09 -7.97
N GLY A 40 -7.14 6.41 -6.84
CA GLY A 40 -7.79 5.13 -6.55
C GLY A 40 -8.61 5.21 -5.27
N SER A 41 -9.78 4.57 -5.26
CA SER A 41 -10.67 4.60 -4.08
C SER A 41 -10.13 3.77 -2.91
N GLU A 42 -9.27 2.79 -3.22
CA GLU A 42 -8.52 1.99 -2.27
C GLU A 42 -7.58 2.82 -1.40
N ASN A 43 -7.13 3.97 -1.90
CA ASN A 43 -6.18 4.86 -1.23
C ASN A 43 -6.87 5.90 -0.31
N PHE A 44 -8.20 6.00 -0.33
CA PHE A 44 -8.93 6.96 0.50
C PHE A 44 -8.68 6.76 2.00
N GLY A 45 -8.54 5.50 2.43
CA GLY A 45 -8.20 5.19 3.82
C GLY A 45 -6.90 5.85 4.25
N ILE A 46 -5.83 5.69 3.46
CA ILE A 46 -4.52 6.30 3.70
C ILE A 46 -4.62 7.82 3.69
N ALA A 47 -5.28 8.41 2.70
CA ALA A 47 -5.42 9.86 2.57
C ALA A 47 -6.11 10.48 3.80
N ASN A 48 -7.19 9.86 4.27
CA ASN A 48 -7.95 10.33 5.43
C ASN A 48 -7.17 10.14 6.73
N ALA A 49 -6.60 8.95 6.95
CA ALA A 49 -5.82 8.65 8.16
C ALA A 49 -4.60 9.55 8.27
N GLN A 50 -3.85 9.74 7.17
CA GLN A 50 -2.72 10.66 7.16
C GLN A 50 -3.14 12.09 7.48
N THR A 51 -4.22 12.58 6.85
CA THR A 51 -4.74 13.93 7.11
C THR A 51 -5.10 14.10 8.58
N MET A 52 -5.83 13.13 9.15
CA MET A 52 -6.22 13.14 10.56
C MET A 52 -5.01 13.16 11.49
N LEU A 53 -4.07 12.22 11.32
CA LEU A 53 -2.86 12.13 12.17
C LEU A 53 -2.06 13.43 12.13
N ARG A 54 -1.86 14.01 10.95
CA ARG A 54 -1.14 15.29 10.82
C ARG A 54 -1.87 16.45 11.49
N GLN A 55 -3.19 16.54 11.36
CA GLN A 55 -3.98 17.58 12.02
C GLN A 55 -4.03 17.43 13.54
N MET A 56 -4.02 16.19 14.06
CA MET A 56 -3.92 15.93 15.50
C MET A 56 -2.60 16.39 16.09
N HIS A 57 -1.51 16.28 15.33
CA HIS A 57 -0.17 16.70 15.76
C HIS A 57 0.12 18.19 15.50
N ASP A 58 -0.50 18.78 14.49
CA ASP A 58 -0.30 20.17 14.09
C ASP A 58 -1.66 20.85 13.82
N PRO A 59 -2.20 21.59 14.80
CA PRO A 59 -3.47 22.30 14.65
C PRO A 59 -3.51 23.30 13.50
N ALA A 60 -2.35 23.79 13.01
CA ALA A 60 -2.30 24.70 11.88
C ALA A 60 -2.73 24.05 10.56
N LEU A 61 -2.71 22.70 10.50
CA LEU A 61 -3.14 21.93 9.35
C LEU A 61 -4.65 21.65 9.34
N ALA A 62 -5.42 22.12 10.33
CA ALA A 62 -6.85 21.89 10.42
C ALA A 62 -7.57 22.33 9.12
N GLY A 63 -8.35 21.43 8.54
CA GLY A 63 -9.07 21.67 7.27
C GLY A 63 -8.23 21.48 5.99
N PHE A 64 -6.93 21.21 6.09
CA PHE A 64 -6.07 20.93 4.93
C PHE A 64 -5.79 19.43 4.76
N ILE A 65 -5.94 18.93 3.53
CA ILE A 65 -5.63 17.54 3.16
C ILE A 65 -4.11 17.33 3.09
N GLN A 66 -3.59 16.31 3.76
CA GLN A 66 -2.16 15.97 3.80
C GLN A 66 -1.81 14.78 2.88
N HIS A 67 -2.44 14.76 1.72
CA HIS A 67 -2.30 13.73 0.70
C HIS A 67 -2.35 14.35 -0.71
N CYS A 68 -1.44 13.91 -1.58
CA CYS A 68 -1.34 14.36 -2.96
C CYS A 68 -1.84 13.28 -3.93
N TRP A 69 -2.99 13.55 -4.55
CA TRP A 69 -3.50 12.74 -5.65
C TRP A 69 -2.76 13.06 -6.95
N MET A 70 -1.99 12.09 -7.46
CA MET A 70 -1.22 12.27 -8.68
C MET A 70 -2.00 11.85 -9.91
N ARG A 71 -2.46 12.83 -10.67
CA ARG A 71 -2.92 12.61 -12.04
C ARG A 71 -1.70 12.55 -12.98
N THR A 72 -1.68 11.52 -13.84
CA THR A 72 -0.75 11.19 -14.94
C THR A 72 0.68 11.78 -14.91
N LYS A 73 1.72 10.92 -15.03
CA LYS A 73 3.17 11.23 -15.15
C LYS A 73 3.88 11.75 -13.89
N LYS A 74 3.27 11.67 -12.70
CA LYS A 74 3.90 12.12 -11.43
C LYS A 74 4.27 11.00 -10.45
N ASN A 75 4.04 9.73 -10.82
CA ASN A 75 4.39 8.58 -9.98
C ASN A 75 5.67 7.85 -10.44
N VAL A 76 6.56 8.57 -11.15
CA VAL A 76 7.72 7.99 -11.83
C VAL A 76 8.66 7.25 -10.88
N MET A 77 8.93 7.82 -9.70
CA MET A 77 9.87 7.20 -8.75
C MET A 77 9.33 5.86 -8.19
N PRO A 78 8.09 5.79 -7.68
CA PRO A 78 7.48 4.51 -7.33
C PRO A 78 7.39 3.53 -8.50
N GLU A 79 7.03 3.99 -9.71
CA GLU A 79 6.97 3.13 -10.90
C GLU A 79 8.34 2.52 -11.27
N ILE A 80 9.42 3.30 -11.18
CA ILE A 80 10.79 2.79 -11.39
C ILE A 80 11.14 1.74 -10.33
N ALA A 81 10.82 2.00 -9.06
CA ALA A 81 11.07 1.06 -7.98
C ALA A 81 10.31 -0.27 -8.19
N TRP A 82 9.03 -0.19 -8.55
CA TRP A 82 8.21 -1.35 -8.92
C TRP A 82 8.77 -2.10 -10.13
N SER A 83 9.25 -1.37 -11.16
CA SER A 83 9.87 -1.97 -12.34
C SER A 83 11.13 -2.77 -11.98
N GLN A 84 11.98 -2.24 -11.10
CA GLN A 84 13.17 -2.96 -10.63
C GLN A 84 12.81 -4.17 -9.78
N LEU A 85 11.82 -4.04 -8.90
CA LEU A 85 11.32 -5.16 -8.09
C LEU A 85 10.78 -6.29 -8.97
N ARG A 86 9.94 -5.96 -9.96
CA ARG A 86 9.38 -6.92 -10.92
C ARG A 86 10.45 -7.68 -11.70
N ARG A 87 11.53 -7.00 -12.08
CA ARG A 87 12.60 -7.62 -12.89
C ARG A 87 13.55 -8.49 -12.08
N ARG A 88 13.78 -8.15 -10.81
CA ARG A 88 14.86 -8.77 -10.01
C ARG A 88 14.36 -9.74 -8.95
N PHE A 89 13.15 -9.55 -8.43
CA PHE A 89 12.65 -10.30 -7.29
C PHE A 89 11.40 -11.12 -7.63
N SER A 90 10.41 -10.51 -8.29
CA SER A 90 9.10 -11.12 -8.50
C SER A 90 9.09 -12.48 -9.22
N PRO A 91 9.93 -12.78 -10.22
CA PRO A 91 9.84 -14.05 -10.95
C PRO A 91 10.07 -15.27 -10.06
N GLY A 92 11.08 -15.22 -9.18
CA GLY A 92 11.35 -16.34 -8.26
C GLY A 92 10.24 -16.53 -7.23
N PHE A 93 9.63 -15.43 -6.76
CA PHE A 93 8.51 -15.51 -5.83
C PHE A 93 7.23 -16.05 -6.50
N GLU A 94 6.97 -15.65 -7.75
CA GLU A 94 5.86 -16.15 -8.55
C GLU A 94 5.97 -17.66 -8.81
N SER A 95 7.18 -18.16 -9.14
CA SER A 95 7.40 -19.60 -9.29
C SER A 95 7.09 -20.38 -8.01
N LEU A 96 7.50 -19.88 -6.84
CA LEU A 96 7.19 -20.52 -5.56
C LEU A 96 5.69 -20.54 -5.25
N LEU A 97 4.97 -19.45 -5.57
CA LEU A 97 3.51 -19.41 -5.42
C LEU A 97 2.82 -20.41 -6.38
N GLU A 98 3.28 -20.48 -7.63
CA GLU A 98 2.75 -21.39 -8.63
C GLU A 98 2.97 -22.86 -8.25
N GLU A 99 4.15 -23.22 -7.74
CA GLU A 99 4.40 -24.54 -7.15
C GLU A 99 3.44 -24.85 -6.00
N GLY A 100 3.16 -23.86 -5.14
CA GLY A 100 2.20 -23.99 -4.05
C GLY A 100 0.77 -24.26 -4.53
N VAL A 101 0.34 -23.60 -5.61
CA VAL A 101 -0.97 -23.82 -6.23
C VAL A 101 -1.04 -25.20 -6.88
N GLN A 102 -0.01 -25.59 -7.65
CA GLN A 102 0.07 -26.90 -8.29
C GLN A 102 0.12 -28.05 -7.27
N GLY A 103 0.75 -27.82 -6.12
CA GLY A 103 0.82 -28.76 -5.00
C GLY A 103 -0.42 -28.76 -4.09
N SER A 104 -1.47 -28.01 -4.41
CA SER A 104 -2.68 -27.85 -3.58
C SER A 104 -2.40 -27.37 -2.15
N LEU A 105 -1.33 -26.61 -1.93
CA LEU A 105 -0.98 -26.04 -0.63
C LEU A 105 -1.83 -24.82 -0.28
N PHE A 106 -2.33 -24.10 -1.28
CA PHE A 106 -3.18 -22.93 -1.13
C PHE A 106 -4.28 -22.93 -2.20
N ASP A 107 -5.52 -22.63 -1.78
CA ASP A 107 -6.67 -22.47 -2.67
C ASP A 107 -6.86 -20.99 -2.99
N ILE A 108 -6.67 -20.64 -4.27
CA ILE A 108 -6.79 -19.27 -4.78
C ILE A 108 -8.25 -18.76 -4.80
N ASP A 109 -9.22 -19.66 -4.78
CA ASP A 109 -10.64 -19.36 -4.80
C ASP A 109 -11.24 -19.30 -3.37
N ASN A 110 -10.48 -19.72 -2.36
CA ASN A 110 -10.90 -19.68 -0.97
C ASN A 110 -10.79 -18.26 -0.38
N THR A 111 -11.78 -17.43 -0.70
CA THR A 111 -11.91 -16.04 -0.23
C THR A 111 -12.43 -15.90 1.22
N LEU A 112 -12.53 -17.00 1.98
CA LEU A 112 -13.27 -17.05 3.27
C LEU A 112 -12.53 -16.52 4.51
N GLN A 113 -11.41 -15.81 4.37
CA GLN A 113 -10.85 -15.04 5.49
C GLN A 113 -11.20 -13.56 5.33
N GLN A 114 -12.44 -13.24 5.73
CA GLN A 114 -12.93 -11.87 5.98
C GLN A 114 -12.46 -11.36 7.33
#